data_AF-I4HJM8-F1
#
_entry.id   AF-I4HJM8-F1
#
_cell.length_a   1.000
_cell.length_b   1.000
_cell.length_c   1.000
_cell.angle_alpha   90.00
_cell.angle_beta   90.00
_cell.angle_gamma   90.00
#
_symmetry.space_group_name_H-M   'P 1'
#
loop_
_entity.id
_entity.type
_entity.pdbx_description
1 polymer ?
#
loop_
_entity_poly.entity_id
_entity_poly.type
_entity_poly.pdbx_seq_one_letter_code
_entity_poly.pdbx_strand_id
1 'polypeptide(L)' 'MIKREFESMSREELRSYILEHREDERAFQIYLDRVTAEPGEIYPAPRSIEDLSHFPELVAKNRRDKQQKI' A
#
# COMPACT_ATOMS: atom_id res chain seq x y z
N MET A 1 -8.97 -11.84 -22.62
CA MET A 1 -8.83 -10.43 -23.02
C MET A 1 -8.70 -9.48 -21.82
N ILE A 2 -9.43 -9.70 -20.73
CA ILE A 2 -9.38 -8.89 -19.48
C ILE A 2 -7.97 -8.71 -18.88
N LYS A 3 -7.07 -9.70 -19.01
CA LYS A 3 -5.71 -9.63 -18.44
C LYS A 3 -4.90 -8.41 -18.90
N ARG A 4 -5.08 -7.98 -20.16
CA ARG A 4 -4.33 -6.84 -20.72
C ARG A 4 -4.79 -5.49 -20.18
N GLU A 5 -6.03 -5.38 -19.71
CA GLU A 5 -6.57 -4.12 -19.16
C GLU A 5 -5.95 -3.83 -17.79
N PHE A 6 -5.82 -4.85 -16.93
CA PHE A 6 -5.21 -4.71 -15.60
C PHE A 6 -3.70 -4.49 -15.65
N GLU A 7 -3.02 -5.04 -16.65
CA GLU A 7 -1.58 -4.84 -16.83
C GLU A 7 -1.25 -3.37 -17.12
N SER A 8 -2.14 -2.63 -17.80
CA SER A 8 -1.97 -1.20 -18.09
C SER A 8 -2.45 -0.25 -16.98
N MET A 9 -3.23 -0.75 -16.01
CA MET A 9 -3.75 0.07 -14.91
C MET A 9 -2.66 0.40 -13.89
N SER A 10 -2.67 1.64 -13.41
CA SER A 10 -1.95 2.04 -12.20
C SER A 10 -2.44 1.26 -10.97
N ARG A 11 -1.65 1.29 -9.89
CA ARG A 11 -2.02 0.66 -8.63
C ARG A 11 -3.31 1.27 -8.06
N GLU A 12 -3.50 2.58 -8.22
CA GLU A 12 -4.66 3.33 -7.74
C GLU A 12 -5.93 2.98 -8.53
N GLU A 13 -5.82 2.77 -9.85
CA GLU A 13 -6.91 2.31 -10.70
C GLU A 13 -7.33 0.87 -10.35
N LEU A 14 -6.35 -0.04 -10.21
CA LEU A 14 -6.61 -1.42 -9.76
C LEU A 14 -7.27 -1.46 -8.39
N ARG A 15 -6.83 -0.61 -7.46
CA ARG A 15 -7.42 -0.52 -6.11
C ARG A 15 -8.89 -0.11 -6.19
N SER A 16 -9.20 0.92 -6.99
CA SER A 16 -10.58 1.40 -7.16
C SER A 16 -11.46 0.30 -7.76
N TYR A 17 -10.96 -0.36 -8.80
CA TYR A 17 -11.65 -1.48 -9.44
C TYR A 17 -11.97 -2.61 -8.45
N ILE A 18 -10.99 -3.07 -7.66
CA ILE A 18 -11.19 -4.19 -6.72
C ILE A 18 -12.19 -3.83 -5.61
N LEU A 19 -12.28 -2.56 -5.21
CA LEU A 19 -13.25 -2.13 -4.21
C LEU A 19 -14.69 -2.22 -4.71
N GLU A 20 -14.89 -2.07 -6.02
CA GLU A 20 -16.18 -2.21 -6.72
C GLU A 20 -16.45 -3.66 -7.17
N HIS A 21 -15.40 -4.46 -7.39
CA HIS A 21 -15.45 -5.83 -7.91
C HIS A 21 -14.70 -6.81 -7.00
N ARG A 22 -15.18 -6.96 -5.76
CA ARG A 22 -14.45 -7.68 -4.70
C ARG A 22 -14.29 -9.18 -4.98
N GLU A 23 -15.18 -9.74 -5.78
CA GLU A 23 -15.19 -11.13 -6.22
C GLU A 23 -14.27 -11.44 -7.41
N ASP A 24 -13.69 -10.43 -8.10
CA ASP A 24 -12.71 -10.72 -9.16
C ASP A 24 -11.33 -11.03 -8.55
N GLU A 25 -11.16 -12.31 -8.21
CA GLU A 25 -9.91 -12.86 -7.66
C GLU A 25 -8.68 -12.58 -8.53
N ARG A 26 -8.86 -12.46 -9.86
CA ARG A 26 -7.74 -12.20 -10.78
C ARG A 26 -7.30 -10.75 -10.70
N ALA A 27 -8.23 -9.81 -10.64
CA ALA A 27 -7.91 -8.40 -10.41
C ALA A 27 -7.21 -8.25 -9.06
N PHE A 28 -7.70 -8.93 -8.03
CA PHE A 28 -7.08 -8.95 -6.71
C PHE A 28 -5.64 -9.48 -6.74
N GLN A 29 -5.38 -10.60 -7.42
CA GLN A 29 -4.04 -11.15 -7.54
C GLN A 29 -3.07 -10.19 -8.25
N ILE A 30 -3.50 -9.56 -9.35
CA ILE A 30 -2.67 -8.60 -10.09
C ILE A 30 -2.33 -7.37 -9.24
N TYR A 31 -3.28 -6.89 -8.43
CA TYR A 31 -3.02 -5.82 -7.49
C TYR A 31 -2.01 -6.22 -6.41
N LEU A 32 -2.14 -7.42 -5.83
CA LEU A 32 -1.17 -7.93 -4.86
C LEU A 32 0.24 -8.05 -5.45
N ASP A 33 0.35 -8.57 -6.68
CA ASP A 33 1.64 -8.67 -7.37
C ASP A 33 2.27 -7.28 -7.55
N ARG A 34 1.46 -6.27 -7.92
CA ARG A 34 1.92 -4.89 -8.08
C ARG A 34 2.33 -4.23 -6.75
N VAL A 35 1.56 -4.44 -5.69
CA VAL A 35 1.90 -3.96 -4.32
C VAL A 35 3.20 -4.59 -3.83
N THR A 36 3.45 -5.86 -4.18
CA THR A 36 4.66 -6.58 -3.77
C THR A 36 5.89 -6.15 -4.58
N ALA A 37 5.72 -5.89 -5.88
CA ALA A 37 6.79 -5.43 -6.77
C ALA A 37 7.19 -3.97 -6.50
N GLU A 38 6.23 -3.11 -6.17
CA GLU A 38 6.42 -1.70 -5.85
C GLU A 38 5.91 -1.40 -4.43
N PRO A 39 6.62 -1.91 -3.41
CA PRO A 39 6.24 -1.67 -2.03
C PRO A 39 6.23 -0.17 -1.76
N GLY A 40 5.16 0.30 -1.12
CA GLY A 40 5.05 1.68 -0.68
C GLY A 40 6.06 2.03 0.40
N GLU A 41 5.88 3.19 1.06
CA GLU A 41 6.73 3.54 2.19
C GLU A 41 6.52 2.56 3.36
N ILE A 42 7.56 1.79 3.67
CA ILE A 42 7.58 0.91 4.83
C ILE A 42 8.17 1.67 6.01
N TYR A 43 7.39 1.80 7.08
CA TYR A 43 7.83 2.36 8.35
C TYR A 43 8.00 1.27 9.40
N PRO A 44 8.89 1.45 10.40
CA PRO A 44 9.02 0.50 11.49
C PRO A 44 7.69 0.27 12.21
N ALA A 45 7.44 -0.97 12.60
CA ALA A 45 6.30 -1.30 13.44
C ALA A 45 6.41 -0.57 14.80
N PRO A 46 5.27 -0.17 15.39
CA PRO A 46 5.19 0.25 16.79
C PRO A 46 5.87 -0.78 17.70
N ARG A 47 6.61 -0.31 18.71
CA ARG A 47 7.37 -1.18 19.63
C ARG A 47 6.62 -1.45 20.92
N SER A 48 5.55 -0.72 21.20
CA SER A 48 4.75 -0.82 22.41
C SER A 48 3.27 -0.52 22.16
N ILE A 49 2.43 -0.80 23.16
CA ILE A 49 1.01 -0.40 23.14
C ILE A 49 0.88 1.12 23.20
N GLU A 50 1.77 1.80 23.93
CA GLU A 50 1.80 3.26 24.03
C GLU A 50 2.06 3.91 22.66
N ASP A 51 2.91 3.30 21.84
CA ASP A 51 3.17 3.73 20.47
C ASP A 51 1.93 3.62 19.58
N LEU A 52 1.02 2.67 19.86
CA LEU A 52 -0.25 2.53 19.13
C LEU A 52 -1.22 3.66 19.49
N SER A 53 -1.25 4.10 20.75
CA SER A 53 -2.03 5.25 21.20
C SER A 53 -1.60 6.55 20.51
N HIS A 54 -0.34 6.62 20.09
CA HIS A 54 0.27 7.77 19.41
C HIS A 54 0.72 7.44 17.97
N PHE A 55 -0.02 6.54 17.30
CA PHE A 55 0.36 6.05 15.99
C PHE A 55 0.48 7.17 14.92
N PRO A 56 -0.41 8.16 14.85
CA PRO A 56 -0.26 9.27 13.90
C PRO A 56 1.06 10.03 14.09
N GLU A 57 1.43 10.33 15.33
CA GLU A 57 2.67 11.04 15.68
C GLU A 57 3.90 10.20 15.34
N LEU A 58 3.85 8.89 15.59
CA LEU A 58 4.90 7.94 15.24
C LEU A 58 5.15 7.91 13.73
N VAL A 59 4.08 7.83 12.92
CA VAL A 59 4.18 7.87 11.46
C VAL A 59 4.77 9.20 10.98
N ALA A 60 4.30 10.33 11.54
CA ALA A 60 4.81 11.65 11.19
C ALA A 60 6.29 11.84 11.56
N LYS A 61 6.72 11.28 12.70
CA LYS A 61 8.13 11.25 13.10
C LYS A 61 8.95 10.42 12.12
N ASN A 62 8.54 9.19 11.83
CA ASN A 62 9.27 8.31 10.92
C ASN A 62 9.42 8.92 9.51
N ARG A 63 8.40 9.64 9.02
CA ARG A 63 8.46 10.38 7.76
C ARG A 63 9.52 11.50 7.80
N ARG A 64 9.55 12.29 8.88
CA ARG A 64 10.55 13.36 9.07
C ARG A 64 11.97 12.80 9.17
N ASP A 65 12.16 11.74 9.95
CA ASP A 65 13.47 11.10 10.16
C ASP A 65 14.04 10.53 8.85
N LYS A 66 13.17 10.05 7.94
CA LYS A 66 13.56 9.63 6.59
C LYS A 66 14.02 10.81 5.73
N GLN A 67 13.31 11.94 5.77
CA GLN A 67 13.62 13.13 4.95
C GLN A 67 14.94 13.81 5.37
N GLN A 68 15.33 13.73 6.64
CA GLN A 68 16.58 14.31 7.15
C GLN A 68 17.83 13.45 6.86
N LYS A 69 17.64 12.20 6.41
CA LYS A 69 18.72 11.27 6.06
C LYS A 69 19.10 11.30 4.57
N ILE A 70 18.48 12.17 3.78
CA ILE A 70 18.70 12.34 2.34
C ILE A 70 19.59 13.55 2.10
#